data_AF-A0A443ID45-F1
#
_entry.id   AF-A0A443ID45-F1
#
_cell.length_a   1.000
_cell.length_b   1.000
_cell.length_c   1.000
_cell.angle_alpha   90.00
_cell.angle_beta   90.00
_cell.angle_gamma   90.00
#
_symmetry.space_group_name_H-M   'P 1'
#
loop_
_entity.id
_entity.type
_entity.pdbx_description
1 polymer ?
#
loop_
_entity_poly.entity_id
_entity_poly.type
_entity_poly.pdbx_seq_one_letter_code
_entity_poly.pdbx_strand_id
1 'polypeptide(L)'
;MIIKISHIKCFILFMFFILLSKTTFSTEIYSPEKVLGDFYYAYLSDNGNESELIDKYVLNNVIESVNDASFCNYDSAESVNSGGVKGKCSEKRECKASKGDYICNWDGVWVETDVNYFTKSQDVYPSWNKYINVVPVKGNKTDVCYLVSLGKYPDPVMKLKITLVAVEHGWKISKVTRY
;
A
#
# COMPACT_ATOMS: atom_id res chain seq x y z
N MET A 1 -25.39 -14.90 -62.31
CA MET A 1 -25.11 -15.03 -60.86
C MET A 1 -24.92 -13.63 -60.29
N ILE A 2 -26.00 -13.01 -59.78
CA ILE A 2 -25.98 -11.65 -59.24
C ILE A 2 -26.23 -11.78 -57.73
N ILE A 3 -25.14 -11.83 -56.97
CA ILE A 3 -25.23 -11.81 -55.51
C ILE A 3 -25.70 -10.40 -55.13
N LYS A 4 -26.87 -10.31 -54.48
CA LYS A 4 -27.51 -9.07 -54.01
C LYS A 4 -26.52 -8.25 -53.16
N ILE A 5 -25.94 -7.22 -53.78
CA ILE A 5 -25.00 -6.24 -53.19
C ILE A 5 -25.57 -5.54 -51.94
N SER A 6 -26.89 -5.55 -51.76
CA SER A 6 -27.59 -4.94 -50.62
C SER A 6 -27.29 -5.62 -49.27
N HIS A 7 -27.12 -6.95 -49.22
CA HIS A 7 -26.85 -7.65 -47.95
C HIS A 7 -25.40 -7.50 -47.47
N ILE A 8 -24.46 -7.33 -48.40
CA ILE A 8 -23.02 -7.18 -48.10
C ILE A 8 -22.75 -5.82 -47.45
N LYS A 9 -23.44 -4.76 -47.86
CA LYS A 9 -23.28 -3.41 -47.26
C LYS A 9 -23.75 -3.36 -45.81
N CYS A 10 -24.85 -4.01 -45.45
CA CYS A 10 -25.31 -4.10 -44.06
C CYS A 10 -24.36 -4.93 -43.19
N PHE A 11 -23.79 -6.02 -43.73
CA PHE A 11 -22.87 -6.87 -42.99
C PHE A 11 -21.52 -6.17 -42.72
N ILE A 12 -21.01 -5.39 -43.68
CA ILE A 12 -19.79 -4.59 -43.51
C ILE A 12 -20.01 -3.44 -42.50
N LEU A 13 -21.18 -2.80 -42.51
CA LEU A 13 -21.52 -1.78 -41.50
C LEU A 13 -21.58 -2.36 -40.08
N PHE A 14 -22.12 -3.58 -39.93
CA PHE A 14 -22.21 -4.25 -38.62
C PHE A 14 -20.83 -4.62 -38.07
N MET A 15 -19.89 -5.06 -38.92
CA MET A 15 -18.50 -5.35 -38.52
C MET A 15 -17.72 -4.10 -38.11
N PHE A 16 -18.01 -2.93 -38.71
CA PHE A 16 -17.37 -1.67 -38.33
C PHE A 16 -17.84 -1.19 -36.93
N PHE A 17 -19.09 -1.46 -36.54
CA PHE A 17 -19.58 -1.09 -35.21
C PHE A 17 -19.03 -1.97 -34.09
N ILE A 18 -18.71 -3.24 -34.36
CA ILE A 18 -18.12 -4.15 -33.36
C ILE A 18 -16.65 -3.79 -33.08
N LEU A 19 -15.93 -3.27 -34.09
CA LEU A 19 -14.52 -2.84 -33.95
C LEU A 19 -14.34 -1.51 -33.21
N LEU A 20 -15.41 -0.75 -32.96
CA LEU A 20 -15.38 0.47 -32.14
C LEU A 20 -15.81 0.24 -30.69
N SER A 21 -15.95 -1.02 -30.26
CA SER A 21 -16.06 -1.35 -28.84
C SER A 21 -14.71 -1.07 -28.17
N LYS A 22 -14.38 0.20 -27.94
CA LYS A 22 -13.36 0.55 -26.96
C LYS A 22 -13.87 0.02 -25.64
N THR A 23 -13.39 -1.15 -25.24
CA THR A 23 -13.51 -1.64 -23.87
C THR A 23 -12.86 -0.57 -23.01
N THR A 24 -13.66 0.35 -22.51
CA THR A 24 -13.20 1.34 -21.55
C THR A 24 -13.02 0.52 -20.30
N PHE A 25 -11.77 0.23 -19.95
CA PHE A 25 -11.44 -0.41 -18.69
C PHE A 25 -11.87 0.60 -17.62
N SER A 26 -13.05 0.38 -17.04
CA SER A 26 -13.50 1.18 -15.91
C SER A 26 -12.64 0.72 -14.74
N THR A 27 -11.55 1.44 -14.48
CA THR A 27 -10.82 1.25 -13.24
C THR A 27 -11.76 1.64 -12.11
N GLU A 28 -12.19 0.66 -11.34
CA GLU A 28 -13.08 0.90 -10.20
C GLU A 28 -12.29 1.73 -9.17
N ILE A 29 -12.58 3.03 -9.09
CA ILE A 29 -11.94 3.91 -8.11
C ILE A 29 -12.58 3.58 -6.76
N TYR A 30 -11.93 2.71 -6.01
CA TYR A 30 -12.36 2.37 -4.65
C TYR A 30 -12.22 3.58 -3.72
N SER A 31 -13.13 3.69 -2.75
CA SER A 31 -12.99 4.70 -1.70
C SER A 31 -11.74 4.43 -0.86
N PRO A 32 -11.11 5.46 -0.25
CA PRO A 32 -9.95 5.24 0.60
C PRO A 32 -10.23 4.25 1.75
N GLU A 33 -11.45 4.26 2.31
CA GLU A 33 -11.88 3.30 3.34
C GLU A 33 -11.78 1.86 2.83
N LYS A 34 -12.29 1.61 1.61
CA LYS A 34 -12.24 0.29 1.01
C LYS A 34 -10.82 -0.13 0.68
N VAL A 35 -10.00 0.80 0.17
CA VAL A 35 -8.56 0.55 -0.07
C VAL A 35 -7.86 0.09 1.21
N LEU A 36 -8.10 0.76 2.35
CA LEU A 36 -7.52 0.36 3.63
C LEU A 36 -8.07 -0.97 4.14
N GLY A 37 -9.38 -1.19 4.03
CA GLY A 37 -10.01 -2.45 4.42
C GLY A 37 -9.43 -3.63 3.65
N ASP A 38 -9.37 -3.52 2.33
CA ASP A 38 -8.84 -4.56 1.44
C ASP A 38 -7.34 -4.80 1.69
N PHE A 39 -6.56 -3.73 1.88
CA PHE A 39 -5.13 -3.83 2.19
C PHE A 39 -4.90 -4.61 3.49
N TYR A 40 -5.47 -4.17 4.62
CA TYR A 40 -5.23 -4.83 5.90
C TYR A 40 -5.80 -6.24 5.96
N TYR A 41 -6.97 -6.47 5.35
CA TYR A 41 -7.52 -7.82 5.29
C TYR A 41 -6.57 -8.76 4.55
N ALA A 42 -6.10 -8.39 3.35
CA ALA A 42 -5.18 -9.21 2.59
C ALA A 42 -3.81 -9.35 3.28
N TYR A 43 -3.26 -8.24 3.80
CA TYR A 43 -1.95 -8.19 4.45
C TYR A 43 -1.88 -9.08 5.69
N LEU A 44 -2.97 -9.14 6.46
CA LEU A 44 -3.04 -9.93 7.70
C LEU A 44 -3.58 -11.35 7.49
N SER A 45 -3.99 -11.71 6.26
CA SER A 45 -4.55 -13.02 5.97
C SER A 45 -3.50 -14.07 5.58
N ASP A 46 -2.23 -13.70 5.42
CA ASP A 46 -1.13 -14.61 5.01
C ASP A 46 -1.41 -15.41 3.71
N ASN A 47 -2.30 -14.89 2.86
CA ASN A 47 -2.89 -15.63 1.73
C ASN A 47 -2.46 -15.11 0.36
N GLY A 48 -1.26 -14.54 0.22
CA GLY A 48 -0.84 -13.99 -1.07
C GLY A 48 0.61 -13.52 -1.14
N ASN A 49 0.98 -13.00 -2.30
CA ASN A 49 2.28 -12.38 -2.53
C ASN A 49 2.30 -10.99 -1.86
N GLU A 50 2.96 -10.88 -0.71
CA GLU A 50 3.08 -9.62 0.04
C GLU A 50 3.66 -8.49 -0.82
N SER A 51 4.64 -8.77 -1.69
CA SER A 51 5.24 -7.74 -2.56
C SER A 51 4.22 -7.15 -3.51
N GLU A 52 3.43 -7.99 -4.19
CA GLU A 52 2.40 -7.54 -5.13
C GLU A 52 1.31 -6.73 -4.40
N LEU A 53 0.96 -7.16 -3.19
CA LEU A 53 0.01 -6.45 -2.35
C LEU A 53 0.52 -5.06 -1.94
N ILE A 54 1.78 -4.97 -1.50
CA ILE A 54 2.43 -3.72 -1.13
C ILE A 54 2.53 -2.79 -2.34
N ASP A 55 2.98 -3.29 -3.50
CA ASP A 55 3.09 -2.51 -4.73
C ASP A 55 1.75 -1.92 -5.19
N LYS A 56 0.67 -2.68 -4.99
CA LYS A 56 -0.69 -2.26 -5.32
C LYS A 56 -1.16 -1.11 -4.43
N TYR A 57 -0.92 -1.18 -3.12
CA TYR A 57 -1.58 -0.31 -2.15
C TYR A 57 -0.68 0.78 -1.54
N VAL A 58 0.63 0.71 -1.70
CA VAL A 58 1.61 1.58 -1.03
C VAL A 58 2.35 2.44 -2.05
N LEU A 59 2.68 3.67 -1.70
CA LEU A 59 3.52 4.54 -2.53
C LEU A 59 4.95 4.00 -2.62
N ASN A 60 5.55 4.08 -3.80
CA ASN A 60 6.89 3.54 -4.06
C ASN A 60 7.96 4.13 -3.12
N ASN A 61 7.93 5.43 -2.83
CA ASN A 61 8.88 6.03 -1.90
C ASN A 61 8.75 5.42 -0.48
N VAL A 62 7.55 5.06 -0.04
CA VAL A 62 7.35 4.38 1.24
C VAL A 62 7.91 2.96 1.19
N ILE A 63 7.72 2.25 0.08
CA ILE A 63 8.25 0.89 -0.13
C ILE A 63 9.78 0.92 -0.06
N GLU A 64 10.41 1.82 -0.82
CA GLU A 64 11.86 2.01 -0.85
C GLU A 64 12.41 2.32 0.55
N SER A 65 11.87 3.34 1.21
CA SER A 65 12.31 3.75 2.55
C SER A 65 12.14 2.66 3.62
N VAL A 66 11.07 1.88 3.56
CA VAL A 66 10.84 0.77 4.49
C VAL A 66 11.83 -0.36 4.21
N ASN A 67 12.06 -0.72 2.95
CA ASN A 67 13.02 -1.75 2.58
C ASN A 67 14.45 -1.37 2.96
N ASP A 68 14.84 -0.12 2.73
CA ASP A 68 16.15 0.40 3.13
C ASP A 68 16.33 0.36 4.64
N ALA A 69 15.30 0.79 5.39
CA ALA A 69 15.31 0.76 6.84
C ALA A 69 15.42 -0.68 7.36
N SER A 70 14.62 -1.61 6.83
CA SER A 70 14.68 -3.02 7.19
C SER A 70 16.04 -3.62 6.88
N PHE A 71 16.63 -3.31 5.73
CA PHE A 71 17.95 -3.81 5.36
C PHE A 71 19.04 -3.34 6.34
N CYS A 72 18.98 -2.07 6.77
CA CYS A 72 19.98 -1.49 7.67
C CYS A 72 19.74 -1.76 9.16
N ASN A 73 18.55 -2.23 9.55
CA ASN A 73 18.20 -2.49 10.95
C ASN A 73 18.69 -3.87 11.44
N TYR A 74 18.90 -4.83 10.53
CA TYR A 74 19.46 -6.13 10.91
C TYR A 74 20.98 -6.09 10.84
N ASP A 75 21.64 -6.47 11.94
CA ASP A 75 23.09 -6.75 12.07
C ASP A 75 23.53 -7.94 11.19
N SER A 76 23.21 -7.89 9.90
CA SER A 76 23.70 -8.88 8.95
C SER A 76 25.18 -8.61 8.72
N ALA A 77 26.02 -9.45 9.33
CA ALA A 77 27.45 -9.56 9.02
C ALA A 77 27.71 -9.85 7.51
N GLU A 78 26.67 -10.16 6.73
CA GLU A 78 26.71 -10.29 5.26
C GLU A 78 26.62 -8.97 4.49
N SER A 79 26.25 -7.85 5.14
CA SER A 79 26.16 -6.52 4.51
C SER A 79 27.50 -5.89 4.10
N VAL A 80 28.61 -6.61 4.28
CA VAL A 80 29.97 -6.10 4.11
C VAL A 80 30.51 -6.23 2.66
N ASN A 81 29.86 -6.98 1.76
CA ASN A 81 30.46 -7.29 0.44
C ASN A 81 29.81 -6.67 -0.81
N SER A 82 28.78 -5.82 -0.68
CA SER A 82 28.26 -5.01 -1.80
C SER A 82 28.48 -3.53 -1.51
N GLY A 83 29.56 -2.96 -2.03
CA GLY A 83 30.09 -1.63 -1.68
C GLY A 83 29.12 -0.44 -1.78
N GLY A 84 27.99 -0.55 -2.50
CA GLY A 84 26.93 0.48 -2.53
C GLY A 84 26.02 0.49 -1.30
N VAL A 85 25.86 -0.65 -0.62
CA VAL A 85 24.88 -0.86 0.43
C VAL A 85 25.40 -0.39 1.81
N LYS A 86 26.70 -0.55 2.05
CA LYS A 86 27.37 -0.07 3.27
C LYS A 86 27.32 1.45 3.40
N GLY A 87 27.33 2.18 2.28
CA GLY A 87 27.19 3.64 2.24
C GLY A 87 25.84 4.08 2.80
N LYS A 88 24.76 3.51 2.25
CA LYS A 88 23.39 3.91 2.59
C LYS A 88 23.05 3.69 4.06
N CYS A 89 23.47 2.59 4.67
CA CYS A 89 23.21 2.36 6.11
C CYS A 89 24.06 3.26 7.03
N SER A 90 25.25 3.66 6.57
CA SER A 90 26.17 4.52 7.33
C SER A 90 25.82 6.02 7.23
N GLU A 91 24.91 6.40 6.34
CA GLU A 91 24.48 7.78 6.20
C GLU A 91 23.83 8.29 7.48
N LYS A 92 24.31 9.46 7.94
CA LYS A 92 23.75 10.15 9.08
C LYS A 92 22.36 10.68 8.70
N ARG A 93 21.35 10.21 9.42
CA ARG A 93 19.96 10.60 9.23
C ARG A 93 19.35 11.15 10.51
N GLU A 94 18.26 11.89 10.36
CA GLU A 94 17.50 12.38 11.50
C GLU A 94 16.77 11.22 12.17
N CYS A 95 16.99 11.02 13.46
CA CYS A 95 16.30 10.02 14.26
C CYS A 95 15.81 10.63 15.57
N LYS A 96 14.70 10.09 16.09
CA LYS A 96 14.15 10.45 17.40
C LYS A 96 13.75 9.21 18.18
N ALA A 97 13.92 9.25 19.49
CA ALA A 97 13.44 8.20 20.38
C ALA A 97 11.91 8.27 20.50
N SER A 98 11.25 7.12 20.54
CA SER A 98 9.81 6.98 20.72
C SER A 98 9.49 5.72 21.52
N LYS A 99 9.17 5.89 22.81
CA LYS A 99 8.69 4.80 23.69
C LYS A 99 9.56 3.52 23.69
N GLY A 100 10.88 3.66 23.59
CA GLY A 100 11.82 2.54 23.54
C GLY A 100 12.31 2.19 22.14
N ASP A 101 11.58 2.60 21.10
CA ASP A 101 11.96 2.44 19.69
C ASP A 101 12.75 3.67 19.20
N TYR A 102 13.53 3.50 18.13
CA TYR A 102 14.07 4.62 17.35
C TYR A 102 13.25 4.82 16.08
N ILE A 103 12.88 6.07 15.80
CA ILE A 103 12.22 6.43 14.54
C ILE A 103 13.18 7.28 13.73
N CYS A 104 13.59 6.77 12.58
CA CYS A 104 14.51 7.46 11.69
C CYS A 104 13.80 7.92 10.43
N ASN A 105 14.24 9.06 9.90
CA ASN A 105 13.79 9.59 8.63
C ASN A 105 14.60 8.95 7.50
N TRP A 106 13.90 8.19 6.65
CA TRP A 106 14.40 7.57 5.44
C TRP A 106 13.74 8.30 4.27
N ASP A 107 14.46 9.26 3.67
CA ASP A 107 14.01 10.01 2.49
C ASP A 107 12.59 10.61 2.60
N GLY A 108 12.27 11.16 3.77
CA GLY A 108 10.98 11.78 4.08
C GLY A 108 9.98 10.84 4.76
N VAL A 109 10.28 9.55 4.86
CA VAL A 109 9.44 8.54 5.52
C VAL A 109 10.02 8.19 6.89
N TRP A 110 9.21 8.38 7.94
CA TRP A 110 9.62 8.05 9.30
C TRP A 110 9.36 6.57 9.59
N VAL A 111 10.42 5.78 9.72
CA VAL A 111 10.37 4.33 9.94
C VAL A 111 10.83 4.02 11.36
N GLU A 112 10.01 3.27 12.08
CA GLU A 112 10.31 2.75 13.43
C GLU A 112 11.18 1.49 13.28
N THR A 113 12.26 1.40 14.05
CA THR A 113 13.10 0.21 14.11
C THR A 113 12.38 -0.95 14.80
N ASP A 114 12.77 -2.17 14.48
CA ASP A 114 12.37 -3.41 15.17
C ASP A 114 10.87 -3.72 15.20
N VAL A 115 10.07 -3.06 14.37
CA VAL A 115 8.64 -3.33 14.22
C VAL A 115 8.25 -3.29 12.75
N ASN A 116 7.18 -4.01 12.38
CA ASN A 116 6.63 -3.94 11.04
C ASN A 116 6.05 -2.53 10.76
N TYR A 117 6.35 -1.94 9.60
CA TYR A 117 5.91 -0.58 9.29
C TYR A 117 4.39 -0.41 9.21
N PHE A 118 3.67 -1.41 8.69
CA PHE A 118 2.23 -1.34 8.43
C PHE A 118 1.39 -1.67 9.65
N THR A 119 1.90 -2.49 10.57
CA THR A 119 1.21 -2.85 11.81
C THR A 119 1.76 -2.17 13.05
N LYS A 120 2.95 -1.57 12.96
CA LYS A 120 3.69 -0.96 14.09
C LYS A 120 3.84 -1.93 15.27
N SER A 121 4.08 -3.20 14.97
CA SER A 121 4.19 -4.30 15.93
C SER A 121 5.23 -5.32 15.48
N GLN A 122 5.81 -6.04 16.45
CA GLN A 122 6.63 -7.25 16.21
C GLN A 122 5.75 -8.47 15.95
N ASP A 123 4.61 -8.54 16.64
CA ASP A 123 3.66 -9.65 16.57
C ASP A 123 2.41 -9.27 15.77
N VAL A 124 1.79 -10.28 15.18
CA VAL A 124 0.45 -10.21 14.57
C VAL A 124 -0.46 -11.17 15.31
N TYR A 125 -1.65 -10.69 15.72
CA TYR A 125 -2.59 -11.48 16.51
C TYR A 125 -3.76 -12.01 15.65
N PRO A 126 -4.30 -13.21 15.93
CA PRO A 126 -5.36 -13.82 15.13
C PRO A 126 -6.63 -12.98 14.97
N SER A 127 -6.96 -12.09 15.91
CA SER A 127 -8.11 -11.19 15.77
C SER A 127 -7.90 -10.07 14.74
N TRP A 128 -6.66 -9.75 14.36
CA TRP A 128 -6.36 -8.56 13.58
C TRP A 128 -6.94 -8.62 12.16
N ASN A 129 -6.96 -9.79 11.53
CA ASN A 129 -7.54 -9.97 10.20
C ASN A 129 -9.08 -10.06 10.20
N LYS A 130 -9.70 -10.28 11.37
CA LYS A 130 -11.17 -10.38 11.53
C LYS A 130 -11.82 -9.07 11.96
N TYR A 131 -11.08 -8.25 12.72
CA TYR A 131 -11.60 -7.04 13.32
C TYR A 131 -10.78 -5.84 12.86
N ILE A 132 -11.13 -5.34 11.66
CA ILE A 132 -10.54 -4.15 11.06
C ILE A 132 -11.61 -3.06 11.05
N ASN A 133 -11.35 -1.96 11.76
CA ASN A 133 -12.24 -0.80 11.78
C ASN A 133 -11.52 0.40 11.17
N VAL A 134 -12.14 1.05 10.18
CA VAL A 134 -11.57 2.19 9.45
C VAL A 134 -12.50 3.39 9.62
N VAL A 135 -11.98 4.48 10.18
CA VAL A 135 -12.76 5.70 10.48
C VAL A 135 -12.09 6.91 9.85
N PRO A 136 -12.80 7.70 9.03
CA PRO A 136 -12.23 8.92 8.46
C PRO A 136 -11.91 9.94 9.54
N VAL A 137 -10.72 10.54 9.47
CA VAL A 137 -10.39 11.76 10.21
C VAL A 137 -10.88 12.93 9.38
N LYS A 138 -11.78 13.77 9.93
CA LYS A 138 -12.16 15.03 9.28
C LYS A 138 -10.89 15.86 9.04
N GLY A 139 -10.49 16.02 7.77
CA GLY A 139 -9.23 16.62 7.36
C GLY A 139 -9.36 17.61 6.20
N ASN A 140 -8.29 18.39 5.97
CA ASN A 140 -8.19 19.40 4.90
C ASN A 140 -7.90 18.76 3.53
N LYS A 141 -8.18 19.52 2.46
CA LYS A 141 -8.36 19.08 1.06
C LYS A 141 -7.23 18.30 0.37
N THR A 142 -6.03 18.18 0.94
CA THR A 142 -4.84 17.66 0.22
C THR A 142 -4.47 16.22 0.57
N ASP A 143 -4.74 15.76 1.79
CA ASP A 143 -4.42 14.41 2.25
C ASP A 143 -5.61 13.80 2.99
N VAL A 144 -5.97 12.55 2.65
CA VAL A 144 -7.06 11.87 3.36
C VAL A 144 -6.47 11.00 4.46
N CYS A 145 -6.89 11.25 5.70
CA CYS A 145 -6.40 10.55 6.87
C CYS A 145 -7.49 9.67 7.49
N TYR A 146 -7.10 8.48 7.95
CA TYR A 146 -7.97 7.51 8.61
C TYR A 146 -7.36 7.03 9.92
N LEU A 147 -8.23 6.73 10.87
CA LEU A 147 -7.91 5.92 12.03
C LEU A 147 -8.28 4.48 11.71
N VAL A 148 -7.32 3.59 11.81
CA VAL A 148 -7.50 2.15 11.66
C VAL A 148 -7.28 1.49 13.01
N SER A 149 -8.18 0.58 13.37
CA SER A 149 -8.00 -0.30 14.52
C SER A 149 -7.98 -1.75 14.07
N LEU A 150 -6.97 -2.49 14.53
CA LEU A 150 -6.79 -3.92 14.24
C LEU A 150 -6.95 -4.71 15.52
N GLY A 151 -7.81 -5.73 15.48
CA GLY A 151 -8.02 -6.65 16.58
C GLY A 151 -9.12 -6.26 17.55
N LYS A 152 -9.36 -7.17 18.50
CA LYS A 152 -10.36 -7.05 19.56
C LYS A 152 -9.94 -7.90 20.75
N TYR A 153 -10.27 -7.46 21.97
CA TYR A 153 -10.05 -8.21 23.21
C TYR A 153 -10.52 -9.68 23.07
N PRO A 154 -9.75 -10.68 23.57
CA PRO A 154 -8.60 -10.56 24.48
C PRO A 154 -7.26 -10.18 23.82
N ASP A 155 -7.16 -10.24 22.49
CA ASP A 155 -5.96 -9.81 21.80
C ASP A 155 -5.75 -8.29 21.93
N PRO A 156 -4.50 -7.79 21.85
CA PRO A 156 -4.22 -6.37 21.79
C PRO A 156 -4.92 -5.70 20.61
N VAL A 157 -5.45 -4.49 20.84
CA VAL A 157 -6.00 -3.64 19.78
C VAL A 157 -4.94 -2.66 19.32
N MET A 158 -4.47 -2.80 18.09
CA MET A 158 -3.54 -1.85 17.49
C MET A 158 -4.28 -0.64 16.93
N LYS A 159 -3.76 0.57 17.17
CA LYS A 159 -4.34 1.84 16.75
C LYS A 159 -3.40 2.59 15.82
N LEU A 160 -3.80 2.70 14.57
CA LEU A 160 -3.01 3.28 13.49
C LEU A 160 -3.68 4.51 12.90
N LYS A 161 -2.91 5.55 12.64
CA LYS A 161 -3.29 6.69 11.82
C LYS A 161 -2.60 6.55 10.47
N ILE A 162 -3.40 6.54 9.41
CA ILE A 162 -2.96 6.25 8.05
C ILE A 162 -3.31 7.42 7.15
N THR A 163 -2.35 7.83 6.33
CA THR A 163 -2.56 8.84 5.30
C THR A 163 -2.54 8.17 3.94
N LEU A 164 -3.51 8.52 3.10
CA LEU A 164 -3.51 8.17 1.68
C LEU A 164 -3.40 9.42 0.83
N VAL A 165 -2.76 9.26 -0.32
CA VAL A 165 -2.74 10.27 -1.39
C VAL A 165 -3.48 9.74 -2.61
N ALA A 166 -4.11 10.64 -3.34
CA ALA A 166 -4.73 10.32 -4.62
C ALA A 166 -3.64 10.11 -5.68
N VAL A 167 -3.77 9.06 -6.48
CA VAL A 167 -2.97 8.79 -7.68
C VAL A 167 -3.92 8.63 -8.87
N GLU A 168 -3.40 8.58 -10.10
CA GLU A 168 -4.18 8.61 -11.35
C GLU A 168 -5.38 7.63 -11.36
N HIS A 169 -5.24 6.49 -10.67
CA HIS A 169 -6.24 5.42 -10.65
C HIS A 169 -6.61 4.91 -9.25
N GLY A 170 -6.51 5.75 -8.22
CA GLY A 170 -7.00 5.38 -6.89
C GLY A 170 -6.22 6.05 -5.76
N TRP A 171 -6.00 5.28 -4.70
CA TRP A 171 -5.37 5.76 -3.47
C TRP A 171 -4.21 4.86 -3.09
N LYS A 172 -3.12 5.47 -2.62
CA LYS A 172 -1.96 4.74 -2.08
C LYS A 172 -1.63 5.23 -0.68
N ILE A 173 -1.24 4.29 0.18
CA ILE A 173 -0.76 4.56 1.53
C ILE A 173 0.55 5.33 1.42
N SER A 174 0.58 6.51 2.03
CA SER A 174 1.76 7.38 2.08
C SER A 174 2.40 7.45 3.46
N LYS A 175 1.66 7.09 4.51
CA LYS A 175 2.16 7.12 5.88
C LYS A 175 1.34 6.24 6.82
N VAL A 176 2.03 5.55 7.72
CA VAL A 176 1.42 4.81 8.85
C VAL A 176 2.09 5.24 10.15
N THR A 177 1.30 5.58 11.18
CA THR A 177 1.76 5.99 12.52
C THR A 177 0.84 5.43 13.60
N ARG A 178 1.29 5.34 14.86
CA ARG A 178 0.43 5.03 16.01
C ARG A 178 -0.36 6.28 16.47
N TYR A 179 -1.52 6.12 17.11
CA TYR A 179 -2.27 7.20 17.78
C TYR A 179 -2.87 6.79 19.13
#